data_AF-A0A6V7PPD2-F1
#
_entry.id   AF-A0A6V7PPD2-F1
#
_cell.length_a   1.000
_cell.length_b   1.000
_cell.length_c   1.000
_cell.angle_alpha   90.00
_cell.angle_beta   90.00
_cell.angle_gamma   90.00
#
_symmetry.space_group_name_H-M   'P 1'
#
loop_
_entity.id
_entity.type
_entity.pdbx_description
1 polymer ?
#
loop_
_entity_poly.entity_id
_entity_poly.type
_entity_poly.pdbx_seq_one_letter_code
_entity_poly.pdbx_strand_id
1 'polypeptide(L)'
;MRVFKSLDPAWFYLHIACQCSGYILGVAGWGLGLKLGSESKGIVYHRHRDIGITLFCLATLQVFALLLRPNKDHKYRIVWNIYHWTIGYMVIILSVVNIFKGFNILNLPTNGSTRTSQYSLLWRASPLFLRSSHGQ
;
A
#
# COMPACT_ATOMS: atom_id res chain seq x y z
N MET A 1 4.16 -10.56 21.46
CA MET A 1 4.76 -11.89 21.64
C MET A 1 6.22 -11.71 22.05
N ARG A 2 6.55 -11.98 23.32
CA ARG A 2 7.92 -11.96 23.86
C ARG A 2 8.11 -13.31 24.56
N VAL A 3 8.75 -14.27 23.89
CA VAL A 3 8.96 -15.61 24.48
C VAL A 3 10.44 -15.91 24.72
N PHE A 4 11.41 -15.29 24.04
CA PHE A 4 12.83 -15.48 24.38
C PHE A 4 13.69 -14.22 24.15
N LYS A 5 14.34 -13.71 25.21
CA LYS A 5 15.27 -12.56 25.19
C LYS A 5 16.49 -12.76 24.27
N SER A 6 16.82 -14.01 23.90
CA SER A 6 17.91 -14.35 22.96
C SER A 6 17.48 -14.36 21.49
N LEU A 7 16.17 -14.37 21.20
CA LEU A 7 15.64 -14.26 19.84
C LEU A 7 15.48 -12.79 19.41
N ASP A 8 15.52 -11.83 20.35
CA ASP A 8 15.41 -10.40 20.06
C ASP A 8 16.48 -9.89 19.06
N PRO A 9 17.78 -10.29 19.17
CA PRO A 9 18.79 -9.93 18.17
C PRO A 9 18.54 -10.63 16.83
N ALA A 10 18.29 -11.94 16.83
CA ALA A 10 18.10 -12.72 15.61
C ALA A 10 16.88 -12.25 14.80
N TRP A 11 15.76 -12.00 15.47
CA TRP A 11 14.56 -11.45 14.86
C TRP A 11 14.79 -10.06 14.28
N PHE A 12 15.56 -9.21 14.96
CA PHE A 12 15.90 -7.87 14.48
C PHE A 12 16.73 -7.92 13.19
N TYR A 13 17.75 -8.77 13.13
CA TYR A 13 18.56 -8.93 11.91
C TYR A 13 17.76 -9.56 10.77
N LEU A 14 16.95 -10.58 11.05
CA LEU A 14 16.06 -11.19 10.06
C LEU A 14 15.05 -10.17 9.51
N HIS A 15 14.46 -9.36 10.38
CA HIS A 15 13.54 -8.30 9.98
C HIS A 15 14.23 -7.29 9.06
N ILE A 16 15.43 -6.80 9.40
CA ILE A 16 16.18 -5.87 8.55
C ILE A 16 16.52 -6.51 7.21
N ALA A 17 17.02 -7.75 7.20
CA ALA A 17 17.36 -8.44 5.96
C ALA A 17 16.14 -8.56 5.04
N CYS A 18 14.98 -8.93 5.59
CA CYS A 18 13.72 -9.03 4.85
C CYS A 18 13.23 -7.65 4.33
N GLN A 19 13.30 -6.61 5.16
CA GLN A 19 12.87 -5.27 4.76
C GLN A 19 13.79 -4.68 3.69
N CYS A 20 15.11 -4.87 3.80
CA CYS A 20 16.06 -4.41 2.81
C CYS A 20 15.86 -5.11 1.46
N SER A 21 15.68 -6.43 1.45
CA SER A 21 15.42 -7.17 0.21
C SER A 21 14.07 -6.76 -0.40
N GLY A 22 13.02 -6.64 0.41
CA GLY A 22 11.72 -6.15 -0.02
C GLY A 22 11.78 -4.74 -0.61
N TYR A 23 12.53 -3.83 0.00
CA TYR A 23 12.72 -2.47 -0.50
C TYR A 23 13.45 -2.46 -1.86
N ILE A 24 14.53 -3.23 -2.02
CA ILE A 24 15.26 -3.33 -3.31
C ILE A 24 14.34 -3.83 -4.43
N LEU A 25 13.58 -4.91 -4.17
CA LEU A 25 12.61 -5.44 -5.12
C LEU A 25 11.50 -4.42 -5.41
N GLY A 26 11.03 -3.69 -4.40
CA GLY A 26 10.05 -2.63 -4.53
C GLY A 26 10.55 -1.47 -5.41
N VAL A 27 11.79 -1.02 -5.23
CA VAL A 27 12.43 0.02 -6.06
C VAL A 27 12.51 -0.43 -7.52
N ALA A 28 12.98 -1.66 -7.75
CA ALA A 28 13.08 -2.23 -9.09
C ALA A 28 11.71 -2.36 -9.77
N GLY A 29 10.71 -2.87 -9.06
CA GLY A 29 9.34 -3.00 -9.57
C GLY A 29 8.68 -1.65 -9.85
N TRP A 30 8.88 -0.66 -8.98
CA TRP A 30 8.40 0.71 -9.19
C TRP A 30 9.04 1.36 -10.42
N GLY A 31 10.36 1.25 -10.57
CA GLY A 31 11.09 1.75 -11.74
C GLY A 31 10.63 1.09 -13.05
N LEU A 32 10.46 -0.23 -13.03
CA LEU A 32 9.90 -0.98 -14.16
C LEU A 32 8.47 -0.52 -14.49
N GLY A 33 7.62 -0.30 -13.49
CA GLY A 33 6.26 0.21 -13.67
C GLY A 33 6.22 1.60 -14.30
N LEU A 34 7.13 2.51 -13.93
CA LEU A 34 7.27 3.82 -14.56
C LEU A 34 7.70 3.71 -16.03
N LYS A 35 8.68 2.84 -16.33
CA LYS A 35 9.14 2.61 -17.70
C LYS A 35 8.05 2.01 -18.58
N LEU A 36 7.34 0.98 -18.10
CA LEU A 36 6.21 0.39 -18.84
C LEU A 36 5.07 1.42 -19.04
N GLY A 37 4.83 2.27 -18.05
CA GLY A 37 3.88 3.37 -18.13
C GLY A 37 4.27 4.44 -19.16
N SER A 38 5.56 4.74 -19.34
CA SER A 38 6.02 5.70 -20.36
C SER A 38 5.93 5.15 -21.78
N GLU A 39 6.10 3.84 -21.96
CA GLU A 39 6.02 3.17 -23.27
C GLU A 39 4.56 2.92 -23.71
N SER A 40 3.59 2.89 -22.78
CA SER A 40 2.16 2.76 -23.10
C SER A 40 1.57 4.08 -23.60
N LYS A 41 1.42 4.21 -24.92
CA LYS A 41 0.74 5.35 -25.54
C LYS A 41 -0.77 5.33 -25.23
N GLY A 42 -1.25 6.35 -24.52
CA GLY A 42 -2.69 6.65 -24.39
C GLY A 42 -3.42 6.02 -23.21
N ILE A 43 -2.79 5.19 -22.38
CA ILE A 43 -3.42 4.59 -21.18
C ILE A 43 -2.51 4.78 -19.97
N VAL A 44 -2.88 5.72 -19.10
CA VAL A 44 -2.21 5.93 -17.80
C VAL A 44 -3.17 5.56 -16.67
N TYR A 45 -2.79 4.58 -15.87
CA TYR A 45 -3.55 4.16 -14.69
C TYR A 45 -3.19 5.03 -13.47
N HIS A 46 -3.63 6.29 -13.49
CA HIS A 46 -3.30 7.30 -12.48
C HIS A 46 -3.43 6.79 -11.04
N ARG A 47 -4.57 6.19 -10.67
CA ARG A 47 -4.79 5.71 -9.28
C ARG A 47 -3.79 4.62 -8.83
N HIS A 48 -3.41 3.70 -9.70
CA HIS A 48 -2.43 2.65 -9.35
C HIS A 48 -1.02 3.25 -9.26
N ARG A 49 -0.68 4.14 -10.19
CA ARG A 49 0.60 4.85 -10.20
C ARG A 49 0.78 5.75 -8.96
N ASP A 50 -0.23 6.53 -8.58
CA ASP A 50 -0.17 7.45 -7.44
C ASP A 50 -0.01 6.70 -6.12
N ILE A 51 -0.74 5.58 -5.96
CA ILE A 51 -0.57 4.69 -4.79
C ILE A 51 0.83 4.07 -4.80
N GLY A 52 1.33 3.63 -5.97
CA GLY A 52 2.67 3.07 -6.11
C GLY A 52 3.77 4.08 -5.73
N ILE A 53 3.66 5.34 -6.14
CA ILE A 53 4.59 6.42 -5.76
C ILE A 53 4.50 6.69 -4.26
N THR A 54 3.28 6.79 -3.71
CA THR A 54 3.07 7.02 -2.27
C THR A 54 3.69 5.89 -1.45
N LEU A 55 3.49 4.65 -1.85
CA LEU A 55 4.07 3.46 -1.23
C LEU A 55 5.60 3.52 -1.27
N PHE A 56 6.20 3.86 -2.42
CA PHE A 56 7.64 4.02 -2.54
C PHE A 56 8.18 5.06 -1.55
N CYS A 57 7.57 6.24 -1.48
CA CYS A 57 7.97 7.28 -0.53
C CYS A 57 7.88 6.81 0.93
N LEU A 58 6.79 6.14 1.32
CA LEU A 58 6.59 5.63 2.68
C LEU A 58 7.56 4.47 3.01
N ALA A 59 7.86 3.61 2.04
CA ALA A 59 8.85 2.53 2.22
C ALA A 59 10.26 3.10 2.40
N THR A 60 10.65 4.12 1.63
CA THR A 60 11.92 4.83 1.81
C THR A 60 12.01 5.46 3.19
N LEU A 61 10.93 6.10 3.64
CA LEU A 61 10.80 6.67 4.98
C LEU A 61 10.99 5.58 6.06
N GLN A 62 10.43 4.39 5.85
CA GLN A 62 10.62 3.25 6.74
C GLN A 62 12.06 2.73 6.78
N VAL A 63 12.80 2.75 5.66
CA VAL A 63 14.24 2.42 5.64
C VAL A 63 15.05 3.46 6.42
N PHE A 64 14.72 4.75 6.30
CA PHE A 64 15.35 5.81 7.11
C PHE A 64 15.10 5.65 8.61
N ALA A 65 14.04 4.96 9.02
CA ALA A 65 13.81 4.64 10.43
C ALA A 65 14.98 3.84 11.04
N LEU A 66 15.68 3.01 10.26
CA LEU A 66 16.88 2.31 10.73
C LEU A 66 18.05 3.26 11.01
N LEU A 67 18.26 4.26 10.15
CA LEU A 67 19.33 5.25 10.31
C LEU A 67 19.06 6.22 11.47
N LEU A 68 17.80 6.62 11.63
CA LEU A 68 17.37 7.56 12.67
C LEU A 68 17.02 6.87 14.00
N ARG A 69 17.42 5.61 14.20
CA ARG A 69 17.07 4.81 15.38
C ARG A 69 17.71 5.40 16.65
N PRO A 70 16.94 6.03 17.56
CA PRO A 70 17.51 6.65 18.75
C PRO A 70 17.88 5.61 19.81
N ASN A 71 18.82 5.98 20.69
CA ASN A 71 19.21 5.18 21.86
C ASN A 71 18.00 4.89 22.76
N LYS A 72 18.06 3.74 23.45
CA LYS A 72 16.91 3.16 24.17
C LYS A 72 16.40 4.05 25.31
N ASP A 73 17.27 4.88 25.88
CA ASP A 73 16.96 5.68 27.07
C ASP A 73 16.43 7.09 26.74
N HIS A 74 16.30 7.43 25.44
CA HIS A 74 15.84 8.74 25.02
C HIS A 74 14.30 8.79 24.84
N LYS A 75 13.67 9.90 25.23
CA LYS A 75 12.21 10.12 25.06
C LYS A 75 11.74 9.96 23.60
N TYR A 76 12.63 10.24 22.64
CA TYR A 76 12.38 10.09 21.20
C TYR A 76 12.21 8.63 20.75
N ARG A 77 12.61 7.65 21.57
CA ARG A 77 12.39 6.22 21.30
C ARG A 77 10.92 5.87 21.18
N ILE A 78 10.06 6.51 21.99
CA ILE A 78 8.62 6.32 21.97
C ILE A 78 8.03 6.89 20.68
N VAL A 79 8.39 8.12 20.32
CA VAL A 79 7.96 8.76 19.07
C VAL A 79 8.42 7.95 17.86
N TRP A 80 9.67 7.50 17.85
CA TRP A 80 10.22 6.65 16.80
C TRP A 80 9.45 5.33 16.67
N ASN A 81 9.07 4.68 17.78
CA ASN A 81 8.28 3.45 17.75
C ASN A 81 6.89 3.69 17.15
N ILE A 82 6.20 4.76 17.55
CA ILE A 82 4.86 5.12 17.02
C ILE A 82 4.96 5.36 15.52
N TYR A 83 5.87 6.22 15.10
CA TYR A 83 6.14 6.51 13.69
C TYR A 83 6.46 5.23 12.90
N HIS A 84 7.41 4.42 13.38
CA HIS A 84 7.86 3.22 12.68
C HIS A 84 6.76 2.18 12.54
N TRP A 85 5.93 1.97 13.57
CA TRP A 85 4.82 1.02 13.50
C TRP A 85 3.68 1.55 12.62
N THR A 86 3.28 2.80 12.79
CA THR A 86 2.17 3.39 12.01
C THR A 86 2.48 3.41 10.52
N ILE A 87 3.66 3.89 10.14
CA ILE A 87 4.11 3.90 8.75
C ILE A 87 4.28 2.48 8.21
N GLY A 88 4.84 1.56 9.01
CA GLY A 88 4.96 0.15 8.64
C GLY A 88 3.62 -0.51 8.29
N TYR A 89 2.59 -0.31 9.12
CA TYR A 89 1.24 -0.84 8.83
C TYR A 89 0.60 -0.18 7.61
N MET A 90 0.78 1.14 7.44
CA MET A 90 0.29 1.84 6.26
C MET A 90 0.91 1.30 4.97
N VAL A 91 2.22 1.05 4.95
CA VAL A 91 2.91 0.44 3.80
C VAL A 91 2.33 -0.93 3.48
N ILE A 92 2.11 -1.79 4.47
CA ILE A 92 1.53 -3.13 4.25
C ILE A 92 0.13 -3.02 3.61
N ILE A 93 -0.75 -2.21 4.19
CA ILE A 93 -2.14 -2.04 3.71
C ILE A 93 -2.14 -1.48 2.28
N LEU A 94 -1.38 -0.41 2.02
CA LEU A 94 -1.28 0.20 0.70
C LEU A 94 -0.67 -0.76 -0.33
N SER A 95 0.29 -1.61 0.07
CA SER A 95 0.87 -2.63 -0.81
C SER A 95 -0.19 -3.63 -1.28
N VAL A 96 -0.98 -4.16 -0.35
CA VAL A 96 -2.07 -5.10 -0.67
C VAL A 96 -3.08 -4.45 -1.62
N VAL A 97 -3.54 -3.24 -1.31
CA VAL A 97 -4.47 -2.48 -2.16
C VAL A 97 -3.87 -2.22 -3.55
N ASN A 98 -2.59 -1.88 -3.62
CA ASN A 98 -1.90 -1.59 -4.86
C ASN A 98 -1.78 -2.82 -5.76
N ILE A 99 -1.49 -3.99 -5.17
CA ILE A 99 -1.42 -5.29 -5.87
C ILE A 99 -2.78 -5.63 -6.48
N PHE A 100 -3.87 -5.55 -5.71
CA PHE A 100 -5.21 -5.83 -6.23
C PHE A 100 -5.63 -4.87 -7.35
N LYS A 101 -5.30 -3.58 -7.22
CA LYS A 101 -5.53 -2.60 -8.30
C LYS A 101 -4.71 -2.93 -9.55
N GLY A 102 -3.47 -3.39 -9.39
CA GLY A 102 -2.62 -3.86 -10.48
C GLY A 102 -3.20 -5.08 -11.19
N PHE A 103 -3.67 -6.09 -10.45
CA PHE A 103 -4.34 -7.24 -11.05
C PHE A 103 -5.62 -6.88 -11.77
N ASN A 104 -6.43 -5.96 -11.23
CA ASN A 104 -7.62 -5.47 -11.94
C ASN A 104 -7.27 -4.78 -13.25
N ILE A 105 -6.13 -4.09 -13.34
CA ILE A 105 -5.65 -3.52 -14.60
C ILE A 105 -5.32 -4.61 -15.63
N LEU A 106 -4.69 -5.71 -15.20
CA LEU A 106 -4.33 -6.83 -16.07
C LEU A 106 -5.55 -7.66 -16.50
N ASN A 107 -6.57 -7.77 -15.64
CA ASN A 107 -7.78 -8.55 -15.90
C ASN A 107 -8.90 -7.77 -16.62
N LEU A 108 -8.69 -6.51 -16.99
CA LEU A 108 -9.65 -5.71 -17.74
C LEU A 108 -9.33 -5.75 -19.25
N PRO A 109 -9.98 -6.61 -20.06
CA PRO A 109 -10.12 -6.34 -21.49
C PRO A 109 -11.12 -5.20 -21.64
N THR A 110 -10.64 -3.98 -21.85
CA THR A 110 -11.53 -2.86 -22.19
C THR A 110 -11.96 -2.97 -23.65
N ASN A 111 -13.14 -3.52 -23.90
CA ASN A 111 -14.01 -2.94 -24.91
C ASN A 111 -14.63 -1.67 -24.29
N GLY A 112 -14.23 -0.51 -24.82
CA GLY A 112 -14.58 0.79 -24.26
C GLY A 112 -16.05 1.12 -24.45
N SER A 113 -16.90 0.86 -23.46
CA SER A 113 -18.20 1.53 -23.32
C SER A 113 -18.88 1.41 -21.94
N THR A 114 -18.42 0.55 -21.03
CA THR A 114 -19.21 0.18 -19.82
C THR A 114 -18.71 0.76 -18.50
N ARG A 115 -17.61 1.53 -18.47
CA ARG A 115 -17.03 2.05 -17.22
C ARG A 115 -17.89 3.12 -16.53
N THR A 116 -18.83 3.73 -17.23
CA THR A 116 -19.83 4.65 -16.65
C THR A 116 -21.04 3.90 -16.08
N SER A 117 -21.26 2.62 -16.43
CA SER A 117 -22.48 1.90 -16.07
C SER A 117 -22.38 1.20 -14.70
N GLN A 118 -21.29 0.48 -14.40
CA GLN A 118 -21.21 -0.33 -13.18
C GLN A 118 -21.17 0.47 -11.87
N TYR A 119 -20.45 1.59 -11.83
CA TYR A 119 -20.46 2.46 -10.64
C TYR A 119 -21.79 3.20 -10.50
N SER A 120 -22.47 3.53 -11.61
CA SER A 120 -23.78 4.20 -11.55
C SER A 120 -24.91 3.25 -11.12
N LEU A 121 -24.85 1.96 -11.47
CA LEU A 121 -25.87 0.97 -11.10
C LEU A 121 -25.84 0.64 -9.61
N LEU A 122 -24.64 0.56 -9.00
CA LEU A 122 -24.49 0.29 -7.57
C LEU A 122 -24.97 1.46 -6.69
N TRP A 123 -24.76 2.71 -7.12
CA TRP A 123 -25.27 3.89 -6.40
C TRP A 123 -26.76 4.18 -6.69
N ARG A 124 -27.29 3.81 -7.86
CA ARG A 124 -28.73 3.97 -8.18
C ARG A 124 -29.63 2.90 -7.55
N ALA A 125 -29.08 1.80 -7.06
CA ALA A 125 -29.84 0.77 -6.32
C ALA A 125 -30.07 1.11 -4.83
N SER A 126 -29.46 2.17 -4.31
CA SER A 126 -29.54 2.54 -2.88
C SER A 126 -30.78 3.33 -2.41
N PRO A 127 -31.72 3.85 -3.25
CA PRO A 127 -32.97 4.40 -2.72
C PRO A 127 -34.12 3.39 -2.61
N LEU A 128 -33.97 2.15 -3.14
CA LEU A 128 -35.06 1.17 -3.15
C LEU A 128 -35.31 0.47 -1.79
N PHE A 129 -34.51 0.76 -0.77
CA PHE A 129 -34.67 0.22 0.59
C PHE A 129 -35.31 1.19 1.61
N LEU A 130 -35.80 2.36 1.18
CA LEU A 130 -36.51 3.33 2.04
C LEU A 130 -37.93 3.67 1.54
N ARG A 131 -38.54 2.82 0.71
CA ARG A 131 -39.96 2.95 0.33
C ARG A 131 -40.76 1.66 0.56
N SER A 132 -40.63 1.09 1.76
CA SER A 132 -41.47 -0.01 2.23
C SER A 132 -41.81 0.11 3.73
N SER A 133 -42.03 1.32 4.24
CA SER A 133 -42.50 1.50 5.64
C SER A 133 -43.54 2.60 5.87
N HIS A 134 -44.30 3.01 4.84
CA HIS A 134 -45.54 3.76 5.06
C HIS A 134 -46.55 3.38 4.00
N GLY A 135 -47.51 2.54 4.42
CA GLY A 135 -48.57 2.03 3.59
C GLY A 135 -49.46 1.04 4.35
N GLN A 136 -49.84 1.37 5.59
CA GLN A 136 -51.20 1.35 6.14
C GLN A 136 -51.24 2.32 7.32
#